data_AF-A0A961BVC3-F1
#
_entry.id   AF-A0A961BVC3-F1
#
_cell.length_a   1.000
_cell.length_b   1.000
_cell.length_c   1.000
_cell.angle_alpha   90.00
_cell.angle_beta   90.00
_cell.angle_gamma   90.00
#
_symmetry.space_group_name_H-M   'P 1'
#
loop_
_entity.id
_entity.type
_entity.pdbx_description
1 polymer ?
#
loop_
_entity_poly.entity_id
_entity_poly.type
_entity_poly.pdbx_seq_one_letter_code
_entity_poly.pdbx_strand_id
1 'polypeptide(L)'
;VGNHDARPARPLRGDADPDTTVPAADGLRIAGLGWPDGADVHVHDAPGLRIVLADTTIEHRHVGTYDRCRTQVADLAADARRQGRPVFVAGHHFPMPLPVPHFWPPGVPPSEASRFFATLAAANPAAFYSAGHTHRHRRYRRHGIPATEVGSPKDYPGTWAGYTVHEGGIRQTVWRVGTPDVLRWTEHSRRAALGAWGLWSPGRLRDRCFWHRWPALA
;
A
#
# COMPACT_ATOMS: atom_id res chain seq x y z
N VAL A 1 4.75 12.25 -7.88
CA VAL A 1 3.88 13.45 -7.76
C VAL A 1 2.45 12.96 -7.61
N GLY A 2 1.80 13.21 -6.47
CA GLY A 2 0.50 12.62 -6.17
C GLY A 2 -0.59 13.29 -6.96
N ASN A 3 -1.60 12.54 -7.41
CA ASN A 3 -2.71 13.06 -8.22
C ASN A 3 -3.68 13.98 -7.43
N HIS A 4 -3.24 14.56 -6.32
CA HIS A 4 -3.99 15.47 -5.45
C HIS A 4 -3.40 16.89 -5.39
N ASP A 5 -2.28 17.15 -6.07
CA ASP A 5 -1.55 18.42 -5.97
C ASP A 5 -2.00 19.50 -6.97
N ALA A 6 -3.06 19.25 -7.77
CA ALA A 6 -3.48 20.14 -8.85
C ALA A 6 -4.25 21.42 -8.40
N ARG A 7 -4.31 21.72 -7.10
CA ARG A 7 -4.88 22.98 -6.60
C ARG A 7 -3.91 23.63 -5.62
N PRO A 8 -3.68 24.95 -5.70
CA PRO A 8 -2.95 25.65 -4.64
C PRO A 8 -3.66 25.37 -3.32
N ALA A 9 -2.89 24.87 -2.34
CA ALA A 9 -3.39 24.62 -1.00
C ALA A 9 -4.06 25.90 -0.50
N ARG A 10 -5.34 25.80 -0.12
CA ARG A 10 -6.00 26.88 0.60
C ARG A 10 -5.19 27.10 1.88
N PRO A 11 -4.74 28.33 2.21
CA PRO A 11 -3.92 28.53 3.40
C PRO A 11 -4.71 28.02 4.60
N LEU A 12 -4.17 26.99 5.26
CA LEU A 12 -4.66 26.54 6.54
C LEU A 12 -4.47 27.74 7.48
N ARG A 13 -5.54 28.20 8.13
CA ARG A 13 -5.42 29.19 9.20
C ARG A 13 -4.76 28.49 10.39
N GLY A 14 -3.44 28.58 10.44
CA GLY A 14 -2.57 28.04 11.47
C GLY A 14 -1.15 28.07 10.92
N ASP A 15 -0.23 28.66 11.67
CA ASP A 15 1.18 28.77 11.30
C ASP A 15 1.74 27.37 11.03
N ALA A 16 1.79 26.98 9.76
CA ALA A 16 2.54 25.80 9.34
C ALA A 16 4.01 26.14 9.55
N ASP A 17 4.68 25.36 10.38
CA ASP A 17 6.12 25.48 10.63
C ASP A 17 6.87 25.41 9.28
N PRO A 18 7.54 26.50 8.85
CA PRO A 18 8.23 26.55 7.57
C PRO A 18 9.39 25.54 7.48
N ASP A 19 9.83 24.96 8.61
CA ASP A 19 10.92 23.97 8.67
C ASP A 19 10.46 22.51 8.41
N THR A 20 9.17 22.27 8.14
CA THR A 20 8.62 20.91 8.00
C THR A 20 8.34 20.44 6.58
N THR A 21 8.61 21.27 5.56
CA THR A 21 8.37 20.87 4.16
C THR A 21 9.59 20.18 3.57
N VAL A 22 9.76 18.91 3.90
CA VAL A 22 10.55 18.00 3.05
C VAL A 22 9.76 17.81 1.74
N PRO A 23 10.31 18.15 0.57
CA PRO A 23 9.68 17.81 -0.70
C PRO A 23 9.35 16.32 -0.73
N ALA A 24 8.16 15.90 -1.15
CA ALA A 24 7.79 14.48 -1.12
C ALA A 24 8.79 13.57 -1.88
N ALA A 25 9.48 14.12 -2.89
CA ALA A 25 10.56 13.48 -3.62
C ALA A 25 11.81 13.17 -2.76
N ASP A 26 12.01 13.91 -1.68
CA ASP A 26 13.16 13.83 -0.80
C ASP A 26 12.97 12.81 0.32
N GLY A 27 11.72 12.39 0.60
CA GLY A 27 11.42 11.42 1.66
C GLY A 27 12.12 10.08 1.49
N LEU A 28 12.28 9.60 0.24
CA LEU A 28 13.07 8.40 -0.05
C LEU A 28 14.55 8.62 0.28
N ARG A 29 15.11 9.76 -0.12
CA ARG A 29 16.52 10.12 0.13
C ARG A 29 16.82 10.22 1.62
N ILE A 30 15.90 10.78 2.41
CA ILE A 30 16.01 10.84 3.87
C ILE A 30 16.06 9.44 4.50
N ALA A 31 15.32 8.49 3.92
CA ALA A 31 15.37 7.09 4.32
C ALA A 31 16.60 6.33 3.76
N GLY A 32 17.51 7.01 3.06
CA GLY A 32 18.65 6.38 2.37
C GLY A 32 18.24 5.51 1.17
N LEU A 33 17.03 5.69 0.66
CA LEU A 33 16.48 4.96 -0.48
C LEU A 33 16.54 5.83 -1.75
N GLY A 34 16.91 5.22 -2.87
CA GLY A 34 16.83 5.84 -4.19
C GLY A 34 15.78 5.14 -5.05
N TRP A 35 14.88 5.90 -5.66
CA TRP A 35 14.07 5.38 -6.76
C TRP A 35 14.76 5.76 -8.06
N PRO A 36 15.25 4.80 -8.85
CA PRO A 36 15.88 5.13 -10.13
C PRO A 36 14.86 5.82 -11.04
N ASP A 37 15.26 6.89 -11.72
CA ASP A 37 14.38 7.61 -12.64
C ASP A 37 13.83 6.65 -13.71
N GLY A 38 12.50 6.64 -13.86
CA GLY A 38 11.81 5.78 -14.82
C GLY A 38 11.71 4.29 -14.44
N ALA A 39 12.14 3.87 -13.24
CA ALA A 39 11.95 2.50 -12.80
C ALA A 39 10.49 2.22 -12.40
N ASP A 40 9.91 1.13 -12.91
CA ASP A 40 8.58 0.67 -12.51
C ASP A 40 8.60 -0.10 -11.18
N VAL A 41 9.78 -0.53 -10.72
CA VAL A 41 9.96 -1.24 -9.45
C VAL A 41 11.22 -0.78 -8.71
N HIS A 42 11.17 -0.83 -7.38
CA HIS A 42 12.33 -0.74 -6.50
C HIS A 42 12.41 -1.99 -5.62
N VAL A 43 13.63 -2.45 -5.34
CA VAL A 43 13.87 -3.69 -4.59
C VAL A 43 14.73 -3.40 -3.38
N HIS A 44 14.29 -3.93 -2.24
CA HIS A 44 15.06 -3.93 -1.02
C HIS A 44 15.09 -5.34 -0.43
N ASP A 45 16.30 -5.88 -0.27
CA ASP A 45 16.49 -7.18 0.34
C ASP A 45 16.78 -7.02 1.85
N ALA A 46 15.89 -7.59 2.67
CA ALA A 46 16.06 -7.72 4.11
C ALA A 46 16.34 -9.18 4.48
N PRO A 47 16.93 -9.46 5.66
CA PRO A 47 17.09 -10.82 6.15
C PRO A 47 15.75 -11.59 6.12
N GLY A 48 15.69 -12.68 5.36
CA GLY A 48 14.50 -13.53 5.25
C GLY A 48 13.32 -13.01 4.41
N LEU A 49 13.43 -11.85 3.75
CA LEU A 49 12.35 -11.29 2.92
C LEU A 49 12.89 -10.40 1.79
N ARG A 50 12.36 -10.57 0.58
CA ARG A 50 12.51 -9.56 -0.47
C ARG A 50 11.33 -8.59 -0.43
N ILE A 51 11.60 -7.29 -0.42
CA ILE A 51 10.60 -6.24 -0.54
C ILE A 51 10.68 -5.67 -1.95
N VAL A 52 9.56 -5.66 -2.67
CA VAL A 52 9.41 -5.08 -3.99
C VAL A 52 8.36 -3.96 -3.91
N LEU A 53 8.78 -2.74 -4.19
CA LEU A 53 7.90 -1.60 -4.32
C LEU A 53 7.56 -1.44 -5.79
N ALA A 54 6.28 -1.45 -6.15
CA ALA A 54 5.80 -1.37 -7.52
C ALA A 54 5.16 0.01 -7.79
N ASP A 55 5.59 0.70 -8.85
CA ASP A 55 4.95 1.92 -9.30
C ASP A 55 3.65 1.60 -10.06
N THR A 56 2.57 1.65 -9.30
CA THR A 56 1.23 1.40 -9.82
C THR A 56 0.56 2.65 -10.41
N THR A 57 1.26 3.79 -10.46
CA THR A 57 0.66 5.07 -10.88
C THR A 57 0.47 5.15 -12.39
N ILE A 58 -0.40 6.05 -12.81
CA ILE A 58 -0.49 6.48 -14.21
C ILE A 58 -0.52 8.00 -14.14
N GLU A 59 0.38 8.64 -14.87
CA GLU A 59 0.51 10.09 -14.81
C GLU A 59 -0.84 10.76 -15.13
N HIS A 60 -1.20 11.75 -14.29
CA HIS A 60 -2.47 12.49 -14.38
C HIS A 60 -3.76 11.67 -14.24
N ARG A 61 -3.69 10.42 -13.77
CA ARG A 61 -4.87 9.55 -13.59
C ARG A 61 -4.95 9.04 -12.16
N HIS A 62 -6.18 8.96 -11.65
CA HIS A 62 -6.44 8.40 -10.32
C HIS A 62 -6.48 6.87 -10.33
N VAL A 63 -6.73 6.27 -11.50
CA VAL A 63 -6.71 4.82 -11.68
C VAL A 63 -5.26 4.34 -11.73
N GLY A 64 -5.02 3.15 -11.18
CA GLY A 64 -3.71 2.52 -11.24
C GLY A 64 -3.58 1.49 -12.35
N THR A 65 -2.34 1.09 -12.61
CA THR A 65 -1.97 -0.04 -13.47
C THR A 65 -0.97 -0.93 -12.73
N TYR A 66 -1.02 -2.23 -12.99
CA TYR A 66 0.04 -3.18 -12.68
C TYR A 66 0.78 -3.67 -13.92
N ASP A 67 0.25 -3.46 -15.13
CA ASP A 67 0.81 -4.02 -16.36
C ASP A 67 2.26 -3.55 -16.60
N ARG A 68 2.62 -2.31 -16.23
CA ARG A 68 3.99 -1.78 -16.34
C ARG A 68 5.00 -2.58 -15.52
N CYS A 69 4.68 -2.87 -14.26
CA CYS A 69 5.59 -3.56 -13.34
C CYS A 69 5.42 -5.08 -13.31
N ARG A 70 4.36 -5.64 -13.90
CA ARG A 70 3.94 -7.05 -13.70
C ARG A 70 5.05 -8.06 -13.96
N THR A 71 5.73 -7.96 -15.11
CA THR A 71 6.79 -8.90 -15.48
C THR A 71 7.98 -8.78 -14.55
N GLN A 72 8.46 -7.57 -14.29
CA GLN A 72 9.58 -7.32 -13.39
C GLN A 72 9.30 -7.82 -11.96
N VAL A 73 8.11 -7.56 -11.42
CA VAL A 73 7.70 -8.08 -10.10
C VAL A 73 7.70 -9.60 -10.09
N ALA A 74 7.23 -10.25 -11.15
CA ALA A 74 7.22 -11.70 -11.25
C ALA A 74 8.63 -12.29 -11.31
N ASP A 75 9.53 -11.70 -12.10
CA ASP A 75 10.92 -12.13 -12.19
C ASP A 75 11.61 -12.01 -10.82
N LEU A 76 11.46 -10.87 -10.15
CA LEU A 76 11.99 -10.65 -8.80
C LEU A 76 11.43 -11.59 -7.75
N ALA A 77 10.14 -11.94 -7.86
CA ALA A 77 9.47 -12.89 -7.00
C ALA A 77 9.98 -14.32 -7.23
N ALA A 78 10.15 -14.72 -8.50
CA ALA A 78 10.72 -16.02 -8.87
C ALA A 78 12.17 -16.14 -8.39
N ASP A 79 12.95 -15.06 -8.49
CA ASP A 79 14.33 -15.01 -7.98
C ASP A 79 14.37 -15.18 -6.47
N ALA A 80 13.51 -14.47 -5.73
CA ALA A 80 13.40 -14.64 -4.28
C ALA A 80 13.01 -16.08 -3.92
N ARG A 81 12.08 -16.68 -4.68
CA ARG A 81 11.70 -18.09 -4.49
C ARG A 81 12.90 -19.03 -4.64
N ARG A 82 13.71 -18.87 -5.70
CA ARG A 82 14.92 -19.69 -5.92
C ARG A 82 15.93 -19.56 -4.79
N GLN A 83 15.91 -18.44 -4.07
CA GLN A 83 16.72 -18.18 -2.88
C GLN A 83 16.05 -18.67 -1.58
N GLY A 84 14.91 -19.35 -1.64
CA GLY A 84 14.16 -19.81 -0.47
C GLY A 84 13.51 -18.67 0.33
N ARG A 85 13.22 -17.52 -0.30
CA ARG A 85 12.70 -16.32 0.37
C ARG A 85 11.27 -15.98 -0.07
N PRO A 86 10.39 -15.60 0.88
CA PRO A 86 9.11 -14.98 0.56
C PRO A 86 9.32 -13.59 -0.06
N VAL A 87 8.25 -13.04 -0.66
CA VAL A 87 8.27 -11.70 -1.25
C VAL A 87 7.13 -10.84 -0.70
N PHE A 88 7.46 -9.63 -0.25
CA PHE A 88 6.51 -8.59 0.08
C PHE A 88 6.43 -7.61 -1.08
N VAL A 89 5.27 -7.47 -1.69
CA VAL A 89 5.04 -6.52 -2.78
C VAL A 89 4.16 -5.37 -2.28
N ALA A 90 4.64 -4.14 -2.40
CA ALA A 90 3.89 -2.94 -2.03
C ALA A 90 3.56 -2.12 -3.28
N GLY A 91 2.30 -1.68 -3.42
CA GLY A 91 1.87 -0.73 -4.43
C GLY A 91 1.05 0.41 -3.83
N HIS A 92 0.77 1.45 -4.62
CA HIS A 92 -0.16 2.50 -4.17
C HIS A 92 -1.61 2.03 -4.33
N HIS A 93 -1.99 1.62 -5.55
CA HIS A 93 -3.37 1.30 -5.91
C HIS A 93 -3.77 -0.10 -5.47
N PHE A 94 -5.01 -0.22 -4.97
CA PHE A 94 -5.59 -1.52 -4.63
C PHE A 94 -6.15 -2.24 -5.87
N PRO A 95 -6.15 -3.58 -5.89
CA PRO A 95 -6.82 -4.35 -6.93
C PRO A 95 -8.35 -4.25 -6.77
N MET A 96 -9.04 -3.69 -7.76
CA MET A 96 -10.51 -3.60 -7.66
C MET A 96 -11.15 -5.00 -7.69
N PRO A 97 -12.13 -5.27 -6.81
CA PRO A 97 -12.91 -6.52 -6.83
C PRO A 97 -13.94 -6.57 -7.95
N LEU A 98 -14.47 -5.43 -8.41
CA LEU A 98 -15.57 -5.34 -9.37
C LEU A 98 -15.20 -4.48 -10.58
N PRO A 99 -15.73 -4.78 -11.79
CA PRO A 99 -15.43 -4.00 -13.00
C PRO A 99 -15.93 -2.55 -12.93
N VAL A 100 -17.02 -2.33 -12.20
CA VAL A 100 -17.56 -1.00 -11.93
C VAL A 100 -16.95 -0.49 -10.62
N PRO A 101 -16.33 0.71 -10.61
CA PRO A 101 -15.82 1.31 -9.39
C PRO A 101 -16.93 1.49 -8.35
N HIS A 102 -16.79 0.79 -7.23
CA HIS A 102 -17.66 0.92 -6.04
C HIS A 102 -17.01 1.82 -4.96
N PHE A 103 -15.86 2.41 -5.30
CA PHE A 103 -15.08 3.28 -4.45
C PHE A 103 -14.36 4.32 -5.30
N TRP A 104 -14.26 5.54 -4.81
CA TRP A 104 -13.49 6.61 -5.43
C TRP A 104 -12.37 7.07 -4.47
N PRO A 105 -11.12 7.22 -4.97
CA PRO A 105 -10.72 7.03 -6.35
C PRO A 105 -10.60 5.54 -6.77
N PRO A 106 -10.66 5.24 -8.08
CA PRO A 106 -10.64 3.86 -8.57
C PRO A 106 -9.24 3.25 -8.43
N GLY A 107 -9.20 1.96 -8.10
CA GLY A 107 -7.95 1.19 -8.06
C GLY A 107 -7.59 0.61 -9.42
N VAL A 108 -6.86 -0.52 -9.44
CA VAL A 108 -6.49 -1.22 -10.67
C VAL A 108 -7.67 -2.06 -11.20
N PRO A 109 -7.97 -2.03 -12.51
CA PRO A 109 -9.04 -2.81 -13.12
C PRO A 109 -8.98 -4.30 -12.76
N PRO A 110 -10.13 -4.99 -12.57
CA PRO A 110 -10.11 -6.37 -12.09
C PRO A 110 -9.45 -7.36 -13.04
N SER A 111 -9.57 -7.23 -14.35
CA SER A 111 -8.92 -8.14 -15.30
C SER A 111 -7.39 -8.06 -15.16
N GLU A 112 -6.86 -6.84 -15.15
CA GLU A 112 -5.44 -6.54 -14.96
C GLU A 112 -4.93 -7.01 -13.60
N ALA A 113 -5.64 -6.67 -12.52
CA ALA A 113 -5.33 -7.17 -11.19
C ALA A 113 -5.37 -8.70 -11.12
N SER A 114 -6.27 -9.36 -11.88
CA SER A 114 -6.33 -10.83 -11.93
C SER A 114 -5.06 -11.40 -12.55
N ARG A 115 -4.62 -10.83 -13.69
CA ARG A 115 -3.39 -11.25 -14.38
C ARG A 115 -2.17 -11.06 -13.49
N PHE A 116 -2.03 -9.89 -12.86
CA PHE A 116 -0.91 -9.61 -11.96
C PHE A 116 -0.81 -10.61 -10.82
N PHE A 117 -1.90 -10.84 -10.09
CA PHE A 117 -1.90 -11.75 -8.95
C PHE A 117 -1.72 -13.22 -9.38
N ALA A 118 -2.24 -13.62 -10.55
CA ALA A 118 -1.98 -14.96 -11.09
C ALA A 118 -0.50 -15.14 -11.47
N THR A 119 0.11 -14.16 -12.13
CA THR A 119 1.55 -14.18 -12.45
C THR A 119 2.40 -14.21 -11.17
N LEU A 120 2.07 -13.38 -10.19
CA LEU A 120 2.77 -13.33 -8.90
C LEU A 120 2.67 -14.66 -8.15
N ALA A 121 1.47 -15.26 -8.08
CA ALA A 121 1.25 -16.54 -7.42
C ALA A 121 2.05 -17.68 -8.07
N ALA A 122 2.14 -17.69 -9.40
CA ALA A 122 2.95 -18.66 -10.13
C ALA A 122 4.45 -18.48 -9.86
N ALA A 123 4.93 -17.23 -9.81
CA ALA A 123 6.33 -16.92 -9.55
C ALA A 123 6.75 -17.24 -8.10
N ASN A 124 5.94 -16.85 -7.11
CA ASN A 124 6.21 -17.10 -5.70
C ASN A 124 4.90 -17.22 -4.89
N PRO A 125 4.49 -18.44 -4.50
CA PRO A 125 3.27 -18.63 -3.71
C PRO A 125 3.40 -18.06 -2.28
N ALA A 126 4.63 -17.81 -1.80
CA ALA A 126 4.89 -17.10 -0.54
C ALA A 126 4.95 -15.57 -0.72
N ALA A 127 4.23 -15.02 -1.69
CA ALA A 127 4.05 -13.59 -1.82
C ALA A 127 3.02 -13.04 -0.81
N PHE A 128 3.21 -11.78 -0.43
CA PHE A 128 2.24 -10.96 0.30
C PHE A 128 2.13 -9.60 -0.39
N TYR A 129 0.91 -9.12 -0.63
CA TYR A 129 0.69 -7.83 -1.28
C TYR A 129 0.08 -6.80 -0.30
N SER A 130 0.57 -5.56 -0.32
CA SER A 130 -0.06 -4.47 0.42
C SER A 130 -0.23 -3.23 -0.46
N ALA A 131 -1.38 -2.58 -0.33
CA ALA A 131 -1.69 -1.33 -1.01
C ALA A 131 -2.25 -0.27 -0.06
N GLY A 132 -2.18 0.98 -0.51
CA GLY A 132 -2.85 2.12 0.12
C GLY A 132 -4.03 2.57 -0.73
N HIS A 133 -4.03 3.87 -1.08
CA HIS A 133 -4.98 4.57 -1.96
C HIS A 133 -6.41 4.69 -1.42
N THR A 134 -6.94 3.66 -0.79
CA THR A 134 -8.32 3.60 -0.32
C THR A 134 -8.54 4.21 1.03
N HIS A 135 -7.45 4.50 1.76
CA HIS A 135 -7.44 5.08 3.10
C HIS A 135 -8.29 4.28 4.09
N ARG A 136 -8.50 3.00 3.82
CA ARG A 136 -9.26 2.06 4.65
C ARG A 136 -8.45 0.79 4.90
N HIS A 137 -8.89 0.01 5.87
CA HIS A 137 -8.30 -1.30 6.12
C HIS A 137 -9.13 -2.42 5.53
N ARG A 138 -8.54 -3.23 4.65
CA ARG A 138 -9.14 -4.46 4.14
C ARG A 138 -8.09 -5.56 4.09
N ARG A 139 -8.54 -6.79 4.27
CA ARG A 139 -7.74 -7.99 4.04
C ARG A 139 -8.53 -8.99 3.22
N TYR A 140 -7.90 -9.55 2.20
CA TYR A 140 -8.49 -10.54 1.32
C TYR A 140 -7.41 -11.45 0.73
N ARG A 141 -7.83 -12.42 -0.08
CA ARG A 141 -6.93 -13.24 -0.88
C ARG A 141 -7.30 -13.10 -2.35
N ARG A 142 -6.29 -13.13 -3.22
CA ARG A 142 -6.47 -13.12 -4.67
C ARG A 142 -5.45 -14.05 -5.30
N HIS A 143 -5.92 -15.04 -6.06
CA HIS A 143 -5.07 -16.12 -6.60
C HIS A 143 -4.19 -16.78 -5.52
N GLY A 144 -4.76 -17.02 -4.34
CA GLY A 144 -4.04 -17.60 -3.20
C GLY A 144 -3.18 -16.60 -2.41
N ILE A 145 -2.75 -15.50 -3.01
CA ILE A 145 -1.90 -14.49 -2.37
C ILE A 145 -2.70 -13.65 -1.37
N PRO A 146 -2.28 -13.54 -0.09
CA PRO A 146 -2.86 -12.58 0.84
C PRO A 146 -2.57 -11.15 0.41
N ALA A 147 -3.60 -10.31 0.47
CA ALA A 147 -3.50 -8.90 0.12
C ALA A 147 -4.15 -8.02 1.20
N THR A 148 -3.56 -6.85 1.43
CA THR A 148 -4.07 -5.83 2.34
C THR A 148 -4.24 -4.49 1.68
N GLU A 149 -5.23 -3.75 2.17
CA GLU A 149 -5.31 -2.31 2.02
C GLU A 149 -5.05 -1.70 3.40
N VAL A 150 -4.19 -0.67 3.46
CA VAL A 150 -3.81 0.02 4.69
C VAL A 150 -4.38 1.44 4.66
N GLY A 151 -4.90 1.86 5.81
CA GLY A 151 -5.37 3.22 6.04
C GLY A 151 -4.29 4.29 5.86
N SER A 152 -4.73 5.54 5.88
CA SER A 152 -3.84 6.70 5.72
C SER A 152 -3.52 7.34 7.08
N PRO A 153 -2.32 7.93 7.26
CA PRO A 153 -2.05 8.79 8.41
C PRO A 153 -2.93 10.05 8.44
N LYS A 154 -3.35 10.53 7.27
CA LYS A 154 -4.10 11.78 7.10
C LYS A 154 -5.58 11.65 7.43
N ASP A 155 -6.24 10.57 7.03
CA ASP A 155 -7.70 10.44 7.17
C ASP A 155 -8.05 9.43 8.25
N TYR A 156 -9.22 9.59 8.88
CA TYR A 156 -9.71 8.68 9.92
C TYR A 156 -9.56 7.22 9.47
N PRO A 157 -8.97 6.34 10.30
CA PRO A 157 -8.59 6.54 11.71
C PRO A 157 -7.24 7.22 11.98
N GLY A 158 -6.47 7.60 10.95
CA GLY A 158 -5.14 8.20 11.11
C GLY A 158 -4.10 7.16 11.46
N THR A 159 -3.82 6.24 10.55
CA THR A 159 -3.08 5.01 10.84
C THR A 159 -1.98 4.69 9.84
N TRP A 160 -1.04 3.85 10.25
CA TRP A 160 -0.04 3.18 9.41
C TRP A 160 0.09 1.71 9.84
N ALA A 161 0.67 0.86 8.99
CA ALA A 161 0.91 -0.55 9.30
C ALA A 161 2.40 -0.84 9.46
N GLY A 162 2.75 -1.53 10.54
CA GLY A 162 4.06 -2.14 10.74
C GLY A 162 4.03 -3.62 10.40
N TYR A 163 5.14 -4.13 9.89
CA TYR A 163 5.31 -5.52 9.50
C TYR A 163 6.47 -6.14 10.30
N THR A 164 6.20 -7.26 10.97
CA THR A 164 7.23 -8.09 11.60
C THR A 164 7.39 -9.38 10.80
N VAL A 165 8.59 -9.67 10.33
CA VAL A 165 8.90 -10.87 9.55
C VAL A 165 9.51 -11.93 10.46
N HIS A 166 9.07 -13.15 10.28
CA HIS A 166 9.58 -14.35 10.91
C HIS A 166 9.90 -15.38 9.83
N GLU A 167 10.73 -16.37 10.15
CA GLU A 167 11.07 -17.47 9.21
C GLU A 167 9.82 -18.11 8.60
N GLY A 168 8.80 -18.37 9.42
CA GLY A 168 7.56 -19.01 8.98
C GLY A 168 6.43 -18.06 8.56
N GLY A 169 6.59 -16.73 8.62
CA GLY A 169 5.48 -15.84 8.32
C GLY A 169 5.72 -14.34 8.48
N ILE A 170 4.65 -13.57 8.31
CA ILE A 170 4.61 -12.13 8.53
C ILE A 170 3.45 -11.76 9.44
N ARG A 171 3.68 -10.79 10.32
CA ARG A 171 2.64 -10.16 11.13
C ARG A 171 2.45 -8.72 10.70
N GLN A 172 1.23 -8.34 10.34
CA GLN A 172 0.84 -6.95 10.19
C GLN A 172 0.23 -6.45 11.50
N THR A 173 0.63 -5.26 11.95
CA THR A 173 0.02 -4.54 13.06
C THR A 173 -0.24 -3.10 12.65
N VAL A 174 -1.47 -2.63 12.80
CA VAL A 174 -1.83 -1.24 12.50
C VAL A 174 -1.73 -0.40 13.76
N TRP A 175 -1.07 0.75 13.62
CA TRP A 175 -0.89 1.75 14.66
C TRP A 175 -1.65 3.02 14.30
N ARG A 176 -2.19 3.68 15.31
CA ARG A 176 -2.85 4.98 15.17
C ARG A 176 -1.88 6.09 15.57
N VAL A 177 -1.84 7.17 14.80
CA VAL A 177 -1.11 8.38 15.17
C VAL A 177 -1.79 9.00 16.39
N GLY A 178 -1.01 9.27 17.44
CA GLY A 178 -1.52 9.67 18.76
C GLY A 178 -1.34 11.14 19.13
N THR A 179 -0.68 11.95 18.30
CA THR A 179 -0.42 13.36 18.61
C THR A 179 -1.74 14.15 18.65
N PRO A 180 -2.00 14.97 19.69
CA PRO A 180 -3.33 15.59 19.89
C PRO A 180 -3.86 16.42 18.72
N ASP A 181 -3.01 17.14 18.01
CA ASP A 181 -3.34 17.92 16.81
C ASP A 181 -3.74 17.04 15.62
N VAL A 182 -3.01 15.96 15.36
CA VAL A 182 -3.35 14.95 14.35
C VAL A 182 -4.64 14.22 14.70
N LEU A 183 -4.86 13.91 15.98
CA LEU A 183 -6.10 13.29 16.46
C LEU A 183 -7.31 14.18 16.19
N ARG A 184 -7.23 15.50 16.43
CA ARG A 184 -8.33 16.42 16.12
C ARG A 184 -8.69 16.39 14.64
N TRP A 185 -7.71 16.43 13.75
CA TRP A 185 -7.93 16.37 12.30
C TRP A 185 -8.52 15.02 11.88
N THR A 186 -7.93 13.92 12.32
CA THR A 186 -8.40 12.58 11.95
C THR A 186 -9.80 12.31 12.49
N GLU A 187 -10.15 12.70 13.73
CA GLU A 187 -11.53 12.64 14.25
C GLU A 187 -12.51 13.56 13.50
N HIS A 188 -12.04 14.69 12.98
CA HIS A 188 -12.87 15.53 12.11
C HIS A 188 -13.23 14.79 10.81
N SER A 189 -12.23 14.22 10.14
CA SER A 189 -12.39 13.50 8.86
C SER A 189 -13.29 12.26 8.96
N ARG A 190 -13.52 11.73 10.18
CA ARG A 190 -14.51 10.65 10.45
C ARG A 190 -15.91 10.97 9.90
N ARG A 191 -16.25 12.26 9.80
CA ARG A 191 -17.54 12.78 9.32
C ARG A 191 -17.68 12.79 7.80
N ALA A 192 -16.63 12.47 7.04
CA ALA A 192 -16.70 12.37 5.59
C ALA A 192 -17.80 11.38 5.15
N ALA A 193 -18.37 11.65 3.98
CA ALA A 193 -19.53 10.90 3.45
C ALA A 193 -20.67 10.80 4.48
N LEU A 194 -21.06 11.93 5.07
CA LEU A 194 -22.12 12.03 6.09
C LEU A 194 -21.91 11.08 7.29
N GLY A 195 -20.64 10.84 7.66
CA GLY A 195 -20.25 9.97 8.78
C GLY A 195 -20.10 8.48 8.44
N ALA A 196 -20.47 8.04 7.23
CA ALA A 196 -20.27 6.67 6.79
C ALA A 196 -18.77 6.28 6.79
N TRP A 197 -17.89 7.25 6.52
CA TRP A 197 -16.45 7.04 6.56
C TRP A 197 -15.95 6.49 7.89
N GLY A 198 -16.47 7.00 9.00
CA GLY A 198 -16.08 6.58 10.34
C GLY A 198 -16.42 5.14 10.69
N LEU A 199 -17.42 4.56 10.02
CA LEU A 199 -17.82 3.16 10.20
C LEU A 199 -17.08 2.24 9.23
N TRP A 200 -16.80 2.75 8.03
CA TRP A 200 -16.32 1.93 6.92
C TRP A 200 -14.79 1.88 6.80
N SER A 201 -14.10 3.00 7.02
CA SER A 201 -12.64 3.11 6.85
C SER A 201 -11.82 2.27 7.83
N PRO A 202 -12.19 2.10 9.13
CA PRO A 202 -11.34 1.35 10.06
C PRO A 202 -11.24 -0.14 9.74
N GLY A 203 -12.23 -0.69 9.02
CA GLY A 203 -12.34 -2.14 8.81
C GLY A 203 -12.50 -2.93 10.10
N ARG A 204 -12.34 -4.25 10.02
CA ARG A 204 -12.38 -5.15 11.18
C ARG A 204 -10.99 -5.26 11.81
N LEU A 205 -10.92 -5.66 13.08
CA LEU A 205 -9.64 -5.89 13.75
C LEU A 205 -8.77 -6.91 12.99
N ARG A 206 -9.38 -7.97 12.46
CA ARG A 206 -8.70 -9.01 11.65
C ARG A 206 -8.17 -8.53 10.29
N ASP A 207 -8.63 -7.37 9.82
CA ASP A 207 -8.13 -6.74 8.60
C ASP A 207 -6.88 -5.90 8.92
N ARG A 208 -6.80 -5.39 10.15
CA ARG A 208 -5.72 -4.51 10.65
C ARG A 208 -4.55 -5.28 11.23
N CYS A 209 -4.83 -6.21 12.13
CA CYS A 209 -3.83 -6.92 12.92
C CYS A 209 -4.00 -8.42 12.75
N PHE A 210 -3.00 -9.07 12.17
CA PHE A 210 -3.02 -10.51 11.92
C PHE A 210 -1.62 -11.06 11.67
N TRP A 211 -1.50 -12.38 11.75
CA TRP A 211 -0.37 -13.12 11.22
C TRP A 211 -0.77 -13.89 9.95
N HIS A 212 0.22 -14.09 9.09
CA HIS A 212 0.12 -14.92 7.91
C HIS A 212 1.34 -15.83 7.87
N ARG A 213 1.10 -17.14 7.79
CA ARG A 213 2.16 -18.14 7.65
C ARG A 213 2.48 -18.34 6.17
N TRP A 214 3.77 -18.33 5.84
CA TRP A 214 4.23 -18.63 4.50
C TRP A 214 3.89 -20.09 4.13
N PRO A 215 3.50 -20.36 2.88
CA PRO A 215 3.51 -21.73 2.39
C PRO A 215 4.96 -22.25 2.37
N ALA A 216 5.13 -23.56 2.40
CA ALA A 216 6.44 -24.17 2.19
C ALA A 216 6.96 -23.77 0.81
N LEU A 217 8.16 -23.19 0.77
CA LEU A 217 8.86 -22.92 -0.47
C LEU A 217 9.53 -24.22 -0.91
N ALA A 218 8.93 -24.87 -1.91
CA ALA A 218 9.56 -25.94 -2.68
C ALA A 218 10.49 -25.36 -3.73
#